data_AF-A0A0M2PH54-F1
#
_entry.id   AF-A0A0M2PH54-F1
#
_cell.length_a   1.000
_cell.length_b   1.000
_cell.length_c   1.000
_cell.angle_alpha   90.00
_cell.angle_beta   90.00
_cell.angle_gamma   90.00
#
_symmetry.space_group_name_H-M   'P 1'
#
loop_
_entity.id
_entity.type
_entity.pdbx_description
1 polymer ?
#
loop_
_entity_poly.entity_id
_entity_poly.type
_entity_poly.pdbx_seq_one_letter_code
_entity_poly.pdbx_strand_id
1 'polypeptide(L)'
;MIKINNNAYITAYNDIIGIQRLIVNLRENQQFLTTHVYSVFRDMCLIIDEVYKSFITEQVVDVRIKHIRNQVHLYSMKRGYNQKIFNKILEYHIDAFGEKLNNIGFYLDSNKDPVGSTLYVSFVLLDTETLPKPREERSVDIRRKVLEFTSYVGELSGFLANEFERTLGIQKIDITKIKEEVLSIEEYDCKDINHNSLFVKDNNIRNAFITRLILSIQEISDTIFLKENYFDKLKNPNFMDYYILLRLVTLKTDEIFDNLYNLRDYCKEDFKHFNSSRLNRVSSLLYNYEETLKEEISNMRNMIHYNVITNNPEENFWGYFNKLIEEDELYPIKLIEQVLDMYLIPLKKDIIYYLGIEKINSLSDWEQIKIRLKEIFKH
;
A
#
# COMPACT_ATOMS: atom_id res chain seq x y z
N MET A 1 -14.54 -8.12 -33.61
CA MET A 1 -14.56 -8.36 -32.16
C MET A 1 -13.46 -9.34 -31.83
N ILE A 2 -12.48 -8.93 -31.01
CA ILE A 2 -11.49 -9.86 -30.45
C ILE A 2 -12.26 -10.78 -29.50
N LYS A 3 -12.14 -12.10 -29.68
CA LYS A 3 -12.72 -13.07 -28.75
C LYS A 3 -11.89 -13.02 -27.48
N ILE A 4 -12.35 -12.27 -26.48
CA ILE A 4 -11.66 -12.13 -25.20
C ILE A 4 -11.61 -13.51 -24.51
N ASN A 5 -10.43 -13.91 -24.03
CA ASN A 5 -10.23 -15.19 -23.35
C ASN A 5 -11.02 -15.25 -22.02
N ASN A 6 -11.78 -16.33 -21.81
CA ASN A 6 -12.48 -16.61 -20.55
C ASN A 6 -11.55 -16.61 -19.32
N ASN A 7 -10.29 -17.03 -19.44
CA ASN A 7 -9.35 -17.04 -18.31
C ASN A 7 -8.99 -15.62 -17.82
N ALA A 8 -8.90 -14.66 -18.73
CA ALA A 8 -8.67 -13.26 -18.37
C ALA A 8 -9.88 -12.71 -17.59
N TYR A 9 -11.10 -13.03 -18.05
CA TYR A 9 -12.34 -12.70 -17.34
C TYR A 9 -12.41 -13.34 -15.96
N ILE A 10 -12.08 -14.63 -15.85
CA ILE A 10 -12.06 -15.36 -14.57
C ILE A 10 -11.04 -14.73 -13.62
N THR A 11 -9.86 -14.35 -14.11
CA THR A 11 -8.84 -13.69 -13.28
C THR A 11 -9.32 -12.34 -12.78
N ALA A 12 -9.86 -11.49 -13.66
CA ALA A 12 -10.41 -10.20 -13.28
C ALA A 12 -11.56 -10.31 -12.27
N TYR A 13 -12.46 -11.27 -12.47
CA TYR A 13 -13.53 -11.57 -11.53
C TYR A 13 -12.98 -11.95 -10.15
N ASN A 14 -12.03 -12.89 -10.09
CA ASN A 14 -11.47 -13.35 -8.82
C ASN A 14 -10.60 -12.29 -8.12
N ASP A 15 -9.91 -11.41 -8.84
CA ASP A 15 -9.24 -10.24 -8.25
C ASP A 15 -10.25 -9.33 -7.53
N ILE A 16 -11.41 -9.04 -8.17
CA ILE A 16 -12.48 -8.22 -7.57
C ILE A 16 -13.14 -8.91 -6.38
N ILE A 17 -13.50 -10.20 -6.50
CA ILE A 17 -14.13 -10.96 -5.42
C ILE A 17 -13.17 -11.13 -4.24
N GLY A 18 -11.90 -11.41 -4.51
CA GLY A 18 -10.86 -11.56 -3.50
C GLY A 18 -10.71 -10.29 -2.66
N ILE A 19 -10.62 -9.11 -3.29
CA ILE A 19 -10.47 -7.86 -2.56
C ILE A 19 -11.75 -7.46 -1.81
N GLN A 20 -12.93 -7.73 -2.37
CA GLN A 20 -14.20 -7.52 -1.66
C GLN A 20 -14.30 -8.42 -0.41
N ARG A 21 -13.89 -9.69 -0.51
CA ARG A 21 -13.85 -10.61 0.63
C ARG A 21 -12.91 -10.10 1.72
N LEU A 22 -11.70 -9.68 1.36
CA LEU A 22 -10.73 -9.09 2.28
C LEU A 22 -11.34 -7.89 3.03
N ILE A 23 -11.93 -6.93 2.31
CA ILE A 23 -12.53 -5.73 2.90
C ILE A 23 -13.68 -6.08 3.83
N VAL A 24 -14.59 -6.96 3.41
CA VAL A 24 -15.76 -7.35 4.23
C VAL A 24 -15.33 -8.02 5.53
N ASN A 25 -14.27 -8.83 5.50
CA ASN A 25 -13.73 -9.49 6.68
C ASN A 25 -13.03 -8.51 7.63
N LEU A 26 -12.42 -7.43 7.13
CA LEU A 26 -11.64 -6.47 7.92
C LEU A 26 -12.37 -5.16 8.25
N ARG A 27 -13.61 -4.98 7.80
CA ARG A 27 -14.32 -3.69 7.91
C ARG A 27 -14.54 -3.17 9.34
N GLU A 28 -14.49 -4.03 10.35
CA GLU A 28 -14.63 -3.68 11.77
C GLU A 28 -13.27 -3.71 12.51
N ASN A 29 -12.17 -4.03 11.81
CA ASN A 29 -10.84 -4.15 12.37
C ASN A 29 -10.20 -2.78 12.55
N GLN A 30 -9.94 -2.36 13.80
CA GLN A 30 -9.46 -1.00 14.09
C GLN A 30 -8.04 -0.75 13.55
N GLN A 31 -7.15 -1.73 13.64
CA GLN A 31 -5.79 -1.60 13.08
C GLN A 31 -5.83 -1.43 11.56
N PHE A 32 -6.67 -2.22 10.87
CA PHE A 32 -6.88 -2.10 9.43
C PHE A 32 -7.40 -0.72 9.06
N LEU A 33 -8.49 -0.27 9.69
CA LEU A 33 -9.14 1.01 9.40
C LEU A 33 -8.23 2.22 9.69
N THR A 34 -7.35 2.11 10.68
CA THR A 34 -6.46 3.20 11.10
C THR A 34 -5.28 3.38 10.15
N THR A 35 -4.71 2.29 9.64
CA THR A 35 -3.41 2.33 8.93
C THR A 35 -3.44 1.61 7.58
N HIS A 36 -3.81 0.33 7.55
CA HIS A 36 -3.60 -0.54 6.39
C HIS A 36 -4.62 -0.32 5.26
N VAL A 37 -5.78 0.25 5.58
CA VAL A 37 -6.87 0.48 4.62
C VAL A 37 -6.43 1.29 3.40
N TYR A 38 -5.55 2.28 3.57
CA TYR A 38 -5.12 3.15 2.46
C TYR A 38 -4.27 2.40 1.43
N SER A 39 -3.46 1.46 1.91
CA SER A 39 -2.59 0.64 1.08
C SER A 39 -3.41 -0.37 0.28
N VAL A 40 -4.35 -1.07 0.93
CA VAL A 40 -5.30 -1.97 0.25
C VAL A 40 -6.22 -1.20 -0.70
N PHE A 41 -6.66 0.00 -0.32
CA PHE A 41 -7.49 0.85 -1.18
C PHE A 41 -6.75 1.26 -2.46
N ARG A 42 -5.46 1.59 -2.36
CA ARG A 42 -4.62 1.85 -3.52
C ARG A 42 -4.52 0.64 -4.44
N ASP A 43 -4.32 -0.56 -3.89
CA ASP A 43 -4.25 -1.80 -4.68
C ASP A 43 -5.60 -2.12 -5.34
N MET A 44 -6.71 -1.83 -4.65
CA MET A 44 -8.06 -1.91 -5.22
C MET A 44 -8.24 -0.95 -6.40
N CYS A 45 -7.77 0.30 -6.29
CA CYS A 45 -7.78 1.23 -7.41
C CYS A 45 -6.92 0.75 -8.59
N LEU A 46 -5.77 0.12 -8.32
CA LEU A 46 -4.93 -0.49 -9.36
C LEU A 46 -5.68 -1.60 -10.11
N ILE A 47 -6.27 -2.56 -9.39
CA ILE A 47 -7.05 -3.67 -9.96
C ILE A 47 -8.23 -3.13 -10.78
N ILE A 48 -9.00 -2.19 -10.22
CA ILE A 48 -10.18 -1.64 -10.90
C ILE A 48 -9.81 -0.91 -12.19
N ASP A 49 -8.77 -0.07 -12.18
CA ASP A 49 -8.34 0.65 -13.39
C ASP A 49 -7.88 -0.33 -14.48
N GLU A 50 -7.16 -1.39 -14.10
CA GLU A 50 -6.69 -2.40 -15.04
C GLU A 50 -7.83 -3.25 -15.62
N VAL A 51 -8.82 -3.60 -14.79
CA VAL A 51 -10.06 -4.23 -15.23
C VAL A 51 -10.80 -3.33 -16.22
N TYR A 52 -10.98 -2.05 -15.89
CA TYR A 52 -11.65 -1.09 -16.76
C TYR A 52 -10.98 -1.01 -18.13
N LYS A 53 -9.64 -0.88 -18.15
CA LYS A 53 -8.86 -0.82 -19.39
C LYS A 53 -8.96 -2.06 -20.25
N SER A 54 -8.93 -3.25 -19.64
CA SER A 54 -8.91 -4.51 -20.37
C SER A 54 -10.29 -4.94 -20.87
N PHE A 55 -11.37 -4.59 -20.16
CA PHE A 55 -12.70 -5.16 -20.44
C PHE A 55 -13.81 -4.13 -20.70
N ILE A 56 -13.69 -2.88 -20.24
CA ILE A 56 -14.76 -1.87 -20.31
C ILE A 56 -14.30 -0.66 -21.14
N THR A 57 -14.37 -0.78 -22.46
CA THR A 57 -13.82 0.23 -23.40
C THR A 57 -14.65 1.51 -23.53
N GLU A 58 -15.91 1.54 -23.08
CA GLU A 58 -16.85 2.64 -23.36
C GLU A 58 -17.12 3.57 -22.18
N GLN A 59 -16.58 3.30 -20.99
CA GLN A 59 -16.82 4.11 -19.79
C GLN A 59 -15.52 4.68 -19.23
N VAL A 60 -15.55 5.97 -18.87
CA VAL A 60 -14.43 6.63 -18.22
C VAL A 60 -14.50 6.35 -16.72
N VAL A 61 -13.49 5.63 -16.19
CA VAL A 61 -13.29 5.46 -14.75
C VAL A 61 -12.97 6.82 -14.10
N ASP A 62 -13.42 7.04 -12.87
CA ASP A 62 -13.12 8.26 -12.13
C ASP A 62 -11.61 8.56 -12.12
N VAL A 63 -11.23 9.79 -12.48
CA VAL A 63 -9.84 10.21 -12.63
C VAL A 63 -9.02 10.01 -11.35
N ARG A 64 -9.66 10.06 -10.18
CA ARG A 64 -9.02 9.83 -8.88
C ARG A 64 -8.49 8.41 -8.76
N ILE A 65 -9.19 7.40 -9.28
CA ILE A 65 -8.72 6.00 -9.31
C ILE A 65 -7.41 5.92 -10.09
N LYS A 66 -7.36 6.55 -11.27
CA LYS A 66 -6.16 6.60 -12.10
C LYS A 66 -5.01 7.35 -11.41
N HIS A 67 -5.29 8.45 -10.70
CA HIS A 67 -4.27 9.17 -9.94
C HIS A 67 -3.70 8.30 -8.81
N ILE A 68 -4.54 7.68 -8.00
CA ILE A 68 -4.15 6.81 -6.89
C ILE A 68 -3.33 5.61 -7.40
N ARG A 69 -3.79 4.94 -8.46
CA ARG A 69 -3.02 3.86 -9.09
C ARG A 69 -1.64 4.34 -9.52
N ASN A 70 -1.58 5.50 -10.18
CA ASN A 70 -0.33 5.96 -10.77
C ASN A 70 0.73 6.30 -9.71
N GLN A 71 0.34 6.55 -8.45
CA GLN A 71 1.29 6.75 -7.34
C GLN A 71 2.28 5.57 -7.22
N VAL A 72 1.85 4.34 -7.50
CA VAL A 72 2.68 3.10 -7.50
C VAL A 72 3.85 3.18 -8.49
N HIS A 73 3.73 3.94 -9.60
CA HIS A 73 4.72 4.00 -10.67
C HIS A 73 5.64 5.22 -10.62
N LEU A 74 5.52 6.09 -9.61
CA LEU A 74 6.10 7.42 -9.66
C LEU A 74 7.60 7.52 -9.37
N TYR A 75 8.22 6.47 -8.82
CA TYR A 75 9.63 6.53 -8.44
C TYR A 75 10.61 6.31 -9.60
N SER A 76 10.11 5.96 -10.79
CA SER A 76 10.92 5.66 -11.98
C SER A 76 10.91 6.75 -13.05
N MET A 77 10.04 7.77 -12.94
CA MET A 77 9.60 8.48 -14.14
C MET A 77 10.40 9.70 -14.61
N LYS A 78 11.35 10.27 -13.84
CA LYS A 78 12.30 11.33 -14.30
C LYS A 78 13.25 11.79 -13.18
N ARG A 79 14.44 12.28 -13.54
CA ARG A 79 15.35 12.98 -12.61
C ARG A 79 14.63 14.18 -11.99
N GLY A 80 14.64 14.29 -10.65
CA GLY A 80 13.99 15.38 -9.93
C GLY A 80 12.53 15.12 -9.51
N TYR A 81 11.89 14.04 -9.98
CA TYR A 81 10.48 13.78 -9.68
C TYR A 81 10.26 13.39 -8.21
N ASN A 82 11.14 12.56 -7.65
CA ASN A 82 11.08 12.12 -6.25
C ASN A 82 11.16 13.31 -5.27
N GLN A 83 11.99 14.30 -5.57
CA GLN A 83 12.11 15.52 -4.78
C GLN A 83 10.84 16.38 -4.87
N LYS A 84 10.20 16.43 -6.05
CA LYS A 84 8.92 17.14 -6.21
C LYS A 84 7.80 16.49 -5.40
N ILE A 85 7.69 15.17 -5.42
CA ILE A 85 6.68 14.45 -4.62
C ILE A 85 6.93 14.66 -3.13
N PHE A 86 8.17 14.52 -2.67
CA PHE A 86 8.54 14.84 -1.29
C PHE A 86 8.12 16.28 -0.91
N ASN A 87 8.48 17.27 -1.72
CA ASN A 87 8.15 18.67 -1.44
C ASN A 87 6.64 18.88 -1.35
N LYS A 88 5.86 18.35 -2.29
CA LYS A 88 4.39 18.45 -2.25
C LYS A 88 3.80 17.85 -0.97
N ILE A 89 4.28 16.69 -0.55
CA ILE A 89 3.84 16.04 0.69
C ILE A 89 4.21 16.91 1.89
N LEU A 90 5.45 17.40 1.95
CA LEU A 90 5.91 18.24 3.06
C LEU A 90 5.13 19.56 3.14
N GLU A 91 4.96 20.25 2.01
CA GLU A 91 4.16 21.47 1.88
C GLU A 91 2.75 21.23 2.39
N TYR A 92 2.10 20.14 1.95
CA TYR A 92 0.79 19.75 2.46
C TYR A 92 0.76 19.61 3.99
N HIS A 93 1.74 18.90 4.58
CA HIS A 93 1.79 18.71 6.05
C HIS A 93 2.01 20.02 6.81
N ILE A 94 2.87 20.91 6.29
CA ILE A 94 3.10 22.24 6.84
C ILE A 94 1.83 23.09 6.75
N ASP A 95 1.14 23.06 5.62
CA ASP A 95 -0.08 23.83 5.40
C ASP A 95 -1.23 23.33 6.27
N ALA A 96 -1.41 22.01 6.37
CA ALA A 96 -2.47 21.36 7.13
C ALA A 96 -2.29 21.49 8.65
N PHE A 97 -1.07 21.33 9.16
CA PHE A 97 -0.85 21.19 10.62
C PHE A 97 0.02 22.31 11.20
N GLY A 98 0.88 22.94 10.39
CA GLY A 98 1.73 24.07 10.77
C GLY A 98 3.20 23.72 10.74
N GLU A 99 4.02 24.71 10.32
CA GLU A 99 5.47 24.56 10.19
C GLU A 99 6.14 24.29 11.55
N LYS A 100 5.72 25.00 12.60
CA LYS A 100 6.37 24.95 13.93
C LYS A 100 5.75 23.95 14.89
N LEU A 101 4.81 23.12 14.44
CA LEU A 101 4.07 22.16 15.27
C LEU A 101 4.41 20.73 14.88
N ASN A 102 4.01 19.75 15.70
CA ASN A 102 4.05 18.38 15.23
C ASN A 102 3.10 18.27 14.03
N ASN A 103 3.61 17.75 12.92
CA ASN A 103 2.92 17.79 11.64
C ASN A 103 3.09 16.52 10.81
N ILE A 104 3.83 15.54 11.31
CA ILE A 104 3.95 14.19 10.74
C ILE A 104 3.56 13.20 11.82
N GLY A 105 2.55 12.38 11.55
CA GLY A 105 2.10 11.31 12.44
C GLY A 105 2.65 9.95 12.04
N PHE A 106 2.89 9.11 13.05
CA PHE A 106 3.28 7.71 12.93
C PHE A 106 2.34 6.84 13.78
N TYR A 107 1.99 5.68 13.23
CA TYR A 107 1.32 4.60 13.94
C TYR A 107 2.38 3.59 14.37
N LEU A 108 2.36 3.20 15.64
CA LEU A 108 3.34 2.31 16.25
C LEU A 108 2.66 1.05 16.77
N ASP A 109 3.31 -0.09 16.57
CA ASP A 109 2.88 -1.35 17.18
C ASP A 109 3.25 -1.42 18.67
N SER A 110 2.92 -2.56 19.30
CA SER A 110 3.21 -2.82 20.72
C SER A 110 4.71 -2.83 21.05
N ASN A 111 5.59 -3.05 20.08
CA ASN A 111 7.04 -2.93 20.22
C ASN A 111 7.55 -1.50 20.01
N LYS A 112 6.65 -0.54 19.76
CA LYS A 112 6.92 0.85 19.38
C LYS A 112 7.59 0.99 18.02
N ASP A 113 7.53 -0.04 17.19
CA ASP A 113 8.03 -0.01 15.83
C ASP A 113 6.99 0.68 14.92
N PRO A 114 7.41 1.60 14.02
CA PRO A 114 6.47 2.23 13.10
C PRO A 114 5.90 1.21 12.11
N VAL A 115 4.57 1.20 12.00
CA VAL A 115 3.80 0.39 11.05
C VAL A 115 3.14 1.20 9.94
N GLY A 116 3.03 2.52 10.13
CA GLY A 116 2.55 3.43 9.10
C GLY A 116 2.75 4.89 9.46
N SER A 117 2.44 5.77 8.51
CA SER A 117 2.59 7.21 8.67
C SER A 117 1.55 7.99 7.90
N THR A 118 1.23 9.20 8.40
CA THR A 118 0.44 10.17 7.66
C THR A 118 1.08 10.55 6.33
N LEU A 119 2.41 10.41 6.17
CA LEU A 119 3.09 10.64 4.89
C LEU A 119 2.59 9.70 3.78
N TYR A 120 2.28 8.45 4.12
CA TYR A 120 1.76 7.48 3.16
C TYR A 120 0.34 7.82 2.72
N VAL A 121 -0.53 8.22 3.66
CA VAL A 121 -1.89 8.66 3.34
C VAL A 121 -1.86 9.87 2.40
N SER A 122 -1.01 10.85 2.73
CA SER A 122 -0.80 12.04 1.89
C SER A 122 -0.24 11.69 0.53
N PHE A 123 0.65 10.69 0.44
CA PHE A 123 1.20 10.19 -0.82
C PHE A 123 0.13 9.52 -1.69
N VAL A 124 -0.65 8.59 -1.15
CA VAL A 124 -1.71 7.88 -1.88
C VAL A 124 -2.76 8.85 -2.43
N LEU A 125 -3.18 9.81 -1.61
CA LEU A 125 -4.21 10.78 -1.98
C LEU A 125 -3.63 12.04 -2.65
N LEU A 126 -2.32 12.09 -2.93
CA LEU A 126 -1.70 13.26 -3.52
C LEU A 126 -2.32 13.59 -4.89
N ASP A 127 -2.52 14.88 -5.14
CA ASP A 127 -3.17 15.39 -6.36
C ASP A 127 -4.62 14.91 -6.55
N THR A 128 -5.26 14.38 -5.51
CA THR A 128 -6.71 14.09 -5.49
C THR A 128 -7.46 15.13 -4.67
N GLU A 129 -8.72 15.39 -5.01
CA GLU A 129 -9.60 16.22 -4.20
C GLU A 129 -9.96 15.58 -2.85
N THR A 130 -9.73 14.28 -2.66
CA THR A 130 -10.06 13.55 -1.44
C THR A 130 -9.02 13.71 -0.35
N LEU A 131 -7.84 14.25 -0.65
CA LEU A 131 -6.85 14.63 0.36
C LEU A 131 -7.49 15.65 1.34
N PRO A 132 -7.52 15.35 2.66
CA PRO A 132 -8.13 16.24 3.65
C PRO A 132 -7.43 17.59 3.72
N LYS A 133 -8.16 18.69 3.96
CA LYS A 133 -7.55 20.00 4.25
C LYS A 133 -8.03 20.56 5.58
N PRO A 134 -7.50 20.10 6.72
CA PRO A 134 -8.08 20.36 8.05
C PRO A 134 -8.18 21.84 8.46
N ARG A 135 -7.39 22.73 7.85
CA ARG A 135 -7.48 24.19 8.11
C ARG A 135 -8.54 24.89 7.26
N GLU A 136 -8.88 24.33 6.10
CA GLU A 136 -9.81 24.91 5.13
C GLU A 136 -11.20 24.26 5.22
N GLU A 137 -11.26 22.99 5.62
CA GLU A 137 -12.46 22.16 5.58
C GLU A 137 -12.87 21.71 6.99
N ARG A 138 -14.18 21.62 7.23
CA ARG A 138 -14.70 21.04 8.48
C ARG A 138 -14.51 19.52 8.47
N SER A 139 -14.29 18.92 9.63
CA SER A 139 -14.11 17.47 9.77
C SER A 139 -15.29 16.64 9.26
N VAL A 140 -16.51 17.20 9.27
CA VAL A 140 -17.70 16.54 8.69
C VAL A 140 -17.62 16.51 7.16
N ASP A 141 -17.17 17.59 6.53
CA ASP A 141 -17.05 17.69 5.07
C ASP A 141 -15.93 16.79 4.54
N ILE A 142 -14.78 16.76 5.22
CA ILE A 142 -13.69 15.83 4.94
C ILE A 142 -14.19 14.38 4.97
N ARG A 143 -14.86 14.00 6.07
CA ARG A 143 -15.39 12.63 6.23
C ARG A 143 -16.38 12.26 5.14
N ARG A 144 -17.30 13.17 4.81
CA ARG A 144 -18.28 12.97 3.74
C ARG A 144 -17.58 12.75 2.39
N LYS A 145 -16.64 13.63 2.02
CA LYS A 145 -15.89 13.55 0.76
C LYS A 145 -15.12 12.24 0.61
N VAL A 146 -14.43 11.81 1.67
CA VAL A 146 -13.70 10.54 1.70
C VAL A 146 -14.66 9.35 1.62
N LEU A 147 -15.76 9.39 2.36
CA LEU A 147 -16.78 8.34 2.34
C LEU A 147 -17.46 8.23 0.97
N GLU A 148 -17.81 9.35 0.33
CA GLU A 148 -18.41 9.38 -1.00
C GLU A 148 -17.49 8.70 -2.03
N PHE A 149 -16.20 9.02 -2.02
CA PHE A 149 -15.27 8.42 -2.96
C PHE A 149 -15.01 6.93 -2.68
N THR A 150 -14.81 6.56 -1.42
CA THR A 150 -14.61 5.15 -1.05
C THR A 150 -15.85 4.31 -1.32
N SER A 151 -17.05 4.86 -1.11
CA SER A 151 -18.33 4.21 -1.46
C SER A 151 -18.45 4.03 -2.98
N TYR A 152 -18.10 5.05 -3.78
CA TYR A 152 -18.06 4.94 -5.23
C TYR A 152 -17.15 3.79 -5.70
N VAL A 153 -15.93 3.68 -5.15
CA VAL A 153 -15.01 2.59 -5.49
C VAL A 153 -15.58 1.22 -5.10
N GLY A 154 -16.24 1.14 -3.94
CA GLY A 154 -16.95 -0.06 -3.49
C GLY A 154 -18.09 -0.46 -4.44
N GLU A 155 -18.98 0.48 -4.78
CA GLU A 155 -20.08 0.28 -5.72
C GLU A 155 -19.57 -0.14 -7.11
N LEU A 156 -18.49 0.50 -7.58
CA LEU A 156 -17.84 0.19 -8.83
C LEU A 156 -17.32 -1.25 -8.86
N SER A 157 -16.69 -1.71 -7.78
CA SER A 157 -16.27 -3.11 -7.67
C SER A 157 -17.46 -4.07 -7.72
N GLY A 158 -18.57 -3.72 -7.07
CA GLY A 158 -19.81 -4.52 -7.10
C GLY A 158 -20.42 -4.58 -8.49
N PHE A 159 -20.43 -3.45 -9.21
CA PHE A 159 -20.85 -3.37 -10.61
C PHE A 159 -20.00 -4.29 -11.50
N LEU A 160 -18.67 -4.18 -11.42
CA LEU A 160 -17.74 -5.01 -12.20
C LEU A 160 -17.92 -6.51 -11.93
N ALA A 161 -18.08 -6.90 -10.66
CA ALA A 161 -18.35 -8.29 -10.31
C ALA A 161 -19.63 -8.80 -10.99
N ASN A 162 -20.74 -8.06 -10.92
CA ASN A 162 -21.99 -8.46 -11.57
C ASN A 162 -21.86 -8.57 -13.10
N GLU A 163 -21.08 -7.67 -13.72
CA GLU A 163 -20.83 -7.71 -15.17
C GLU A 163 -20.08 -8.98 -15.59
N PHE A 164 -19.07 -9.37 -14.81
CA PHE A 164 -18.35 -10.62 -15.02
C PHE A 164 -19.21 -11.85 -14.75
N GLU A 165 -20.02 -11.84 -13.69
CA GLU A 165 -20.94 -12.95 -13.38
C GLU A 165 -21.91 -13.20 -14.54
N ARG A 166 -22.48 -12.12 -15.09
CA ARG A 166 -23.36 -12.19 -16.27
C ARG A 166 -22.65 -12.73 -17.49
N THR A 167 -21.41 -12.28 -17.73
CA THR A 167 -20.62 -12.68 -18.90
C THR A 167 -20.19 -14.15 -18.82
N LEU A 168 -19.81 -14.61 -17.63
CA LEU A 168 -19.37 -15.99 -17.37
C LEU A 168 -20.53 -16.97 -17.15
N GLY A 169 -21.76 -16.48 -16.95
CA GLY A 169 -22.92 -17.31 -16.65
C GLY A 169 -22.86 -17.99 -15.27
N ILE A 170 -22.13 -17.37 -14.33
CA ILE A 170 -21.98 -17.88 -12.96
C ILE A 170 -23.01 -17.26 -12.01
N GLN A 171 -23.35 -17.98 -10.94
CA GLN A 171 -24.29 -17.49 -9.96
C GLN A 171 -23.66 -16.37 -9.12
N LYS A 172 -24.45 -15.31 -8.87
CA LYS A 172 -24.05 -14.21 -8.01
C LYS A 172 -23.63 -14.67 -6.62
N ILE A 173 -22.43 -14.28 -6.20
CA ILE A 173 -21.91 -14.58 -4.86
C ILE A 173 -22.26 -13.42 -3.92
N ASP A 174 -22.92 -13.74 -2.80
CA ASP A 174 -23.17 -12.77 -1.73
C ASP A 174 -22.06 -12.86 -0.68
N ILE A 175 -21.01 -12.05 -0.86
CA ILE A 175 -19.82 -12.03 -0.01
C ILE A 175 -20.17 -11.72 1.45
N THR A 176 -21.24 -10.97 1.70
CA THR A 176 -21.67 -10.61 3.07
C THR A 176 -22.15 -11.80 3.88
N LYS A 177 -22.57 -12.88 3.23
CA LYS A 177 -23.02 -14.12 3.88
C LYS A 177 -21.90 -15.09 4.22
N ILE A 178 -20.73 -14.92 3.62
CA ILE A 178 -19.56 -15.80 3.81
C ILE A 178 -18.43 -15.10 4.60
N LYS A 179 -18.76 -14.02 5.32
CA LYS A 179 -17.82 -13.29 6.15
C LYS A 179 -17.47 -14.05 7.43
N GLU A 180 -16.21 -14.00 7.83
CA GLU A 180 -15.74 -14.59 9.10
C GLU A 180 -15.46 -13.55 10.18
N GLU A 181 -15.33 -12.28 9.78
CA GLU A 181 -15.07 -11.11 10.64
C GLU A 181 -13.78 -11.23 11.48
N VAL A 182 -12.75 -10.51 11.05
CA VAL A 182 -11.43 -10.53 11.69
C VAL A 182 -11.25 -9.23 12.47
N LEU A 183 -11.36 -9.31 13.79
CA LEU A 183 -11.23 -8.15 14.68
C LEU A 183 -9.78 -7.97 15.16
N SER A 184 -9.39 -6.73 15.42
CA SER A 184 -8.15 -6.41 16.14
C SER A 184 -8.41 -6.41 17.64
N ILE A 185 -7.47 -6.95 18.41
CA ILE A 185 -7.52 -6.95 19.89
C ILE A 185 -6.86 -5.68 20.45
N GLU A 186 -5.91 -5.12 19.71
CA GLU A 186 -5.09 -3.98 20.11
C GLU A 186 -5.30 -2.81 19.14
N GLU A 187 -5.01 -1.61 19.61
CA GLU A 187 -4.94 -0.38 18.79
C GLU A 187 -3.48 0.02 18.62
N TYR A 188 -3.18 0.72 17.53
CA TYR A 188 -1.86 1.30 17.34
C TYR A 188 -1.67 2.55 18.20
N ASP A 189 -0.48 2.69 18.76
CA ASP A 189 -0.10 3.94 19.41
C ASP A 189 0.18 5.01 18.36
N CYS A 190 -0.19 6.26 18.66
CA CYS A 190 0.05 7.40 17.78
C CYS A 190 1.20 8.26 18.29
N LYS A 191 2.09 8.66 17.40
CA LYS A 191 3.20 9.57 17.70
C LYS A 191 3.31 10.65 16.61
N ASP A 192 3.18 11.90 17.02
CA ASP A 192 3.36 13.05 16.13
C ASP A 192 4.73 13.70 16.36
N ILE A 193 5.43 14.05 15.28
CA ILE A 193 6.72 14.75 15.33
C ILE A 193 6.70 15.98 14.43
N ASN A 194 7.59 16.91 14.69
CA ASN A 194 7.85 18.02 13.78
C ASN A 194 8.72 17.54 12.61
N HIS A 195 8.37 17.95 11.39
CA HIS A 195 9.11 17.62 10.19
C HIS A 195 10.60 17.98 10.24
N ASN A 196 11.01 19.06 10.93
CA ASN A 196 12.42 19.44 11.08
C ASN A 196 13.23 18.46 11.92
N SER A 197 12.57 17.62 12.72
CA SER A 197 13.23 16.56 13.48
C SER A 197 13.48 15.31 12.64
N LEU A 198 12.79 15.16 11.50
CA LEU A 198 12.90 14.02 10.60
C LEU A 198 13.71 14.35 9.35
N PHE A 199 13.48 15.53 8.76
CA PHE A 199 14.04 15.94 7.48
C PHE A 199 15.20 16.93 7.66
N VAL A 200 16.17 16.82 6.77
CA VAL A 200 17.35 17.68 6.73
C VAL A 200 17.03 18.92 5.89
N LYS A 201 17.18 20.09 6.50
CA LYS A 201 16.98 21.37 5.82
C LYS A 201 17.86 21.46 4.56
N ASP A 202 17.27 21.96 3.47
CA ASP A 202 17.94 22.18 2.17
C ASP A 202 18.54 20.92 1.51
N ASN A 203 18.12 19.70 1.91
CA ASN A 203 18.56 18.44 1.30
C ASN A 203 17.40 17.56 0.82
N ASN A 204 16.75 17.97 -0.27
CA ASN A 204 15.59 17.26 -0.82
C ASN A 204 15.91 15.86 -1.34
N ILE A 205 17.17 15.57 -1.72
CA ILE A 205 17.57 14.23 -2.14
C ILE A 205 17.49 13.26 -0.96
N ARG A 206 18.13 13.63 0.16
CA ARG A 206 18.10 12.83 1.39
C ARG A 206 16.69 12.74 1.97
N ASN A 207 15.91 13.81 1.91
CA ASN A 207 14.54 13.78 2.43
C ASN A 207 13.61 12.92 1.58
N ALA A 208 13.79 12.91 0.26
CA ALA A 208 13.10 11.98 -0.62
C ALA A 208 13.52 10.52 -0.33
N PHE A 209 14.80 10.27 -0.03
CA PHE A 209 15.28 8.96 0.41
C PHE A 209 14.59 8.50 1.70
N ILE A 210 14.57 9.36 2.74
CA ILE A 210 13.89 9.09 4.02
C ILE A 210 12.40 8.81 3.80
N THR A 211 11.72 9.65 3.03
CA THR A 211 10.29 9.48 2.73
C THR A 211 10.02 8.13 2.09
N ARG A 212 10.81 7.73 1.09
CA ARG A 212 10.65 6.44 0.40
C ARG A 212 10.92 5.24 1.29
N LEU A 213 11.83 5.36 2.26
CA LEU A 213 12.03 4.34 3.28
C LEU A 213 10.81 4.21 4.22
N ILE A 214 10.19 5.33 4.60
CA ILE A 214 8.96 5.33 5.41
C ILE A 214 7.81 4.67 4.65
N LEU A 215 7.67 4.96 3.36
CA LEU A 215 6.65 4.33 2.52
C LEU A 215 6.88 2.82 2.40
N SER A 216 8.14 2.38 2.26
CA SER A 216 8.47 0.95 2.30
C SER A 216 8.16 0.29 3.64
N ILE A 217 8.36 0.96 4.78
CA ILE A 217 7.94 0.42 6.09
C ILE A 217 6.44 0.13 6.10
N GLN A 218 5.63 1.03 5.54
CA GLN A 218 4.18 0.84 5.51
C GLN A 218 3.80 -0.34 4.63
N GLU A 219 4.29 -0.43 3.39
CA GLU A 219 4.03 -1.59 2.51
C GLU A 219 4.46 -2.93 3.13
N ILE A 220 5.63 -2.95 3.78
CA ILE A 220 6.11 -4.15 4.49
C ILE A 220 5.15 -4.50 5.64
N SER A 221 4.75 -3.49 6.41
CA SER A 221 3.84 -3.69 7.55
C SER A 221 2.45 -4.14 7.10
N ASP A 222 1.96 -3.66 5.96
CA ASP A 222 0.72 -4.14 5.34
C ASP A 222 0.86 -5.61 4.94
N THR A 223 1.98 -6.01 4.35
CA THR A 223 2.24 -7.40 3.95
C THR A 223 2.28 -8.34 5.17
N ILE A 224 2.95 -7.92 6.25
CA ILE A 224 2.96 -8.64 7.53
C ILE A 224 1.54 -8.71 8.12
N PHE A 225 0.81 -7.58 8.11
CA PHE A 225 -0.57 -7.52 8.60
C PHE A 225 -1.50 -8.49 7.86
N LEU A 226 -1.43 -8.53 6.53
CA LEU A 226 -2.26 -9.42 5.71
C LEU A 226 -2.03 -10.90 6.05
N LYS A 227 -0.80 -11.30 6.40
CA LYS A 227 -0.53 -12.67 6.86
C LYS A 227 -0.96 -12.88 8.31
N GLU A 228 -0.41 -12.11 9.24
CA GLU A 228 -0.51 -12.38 10.69
C GLU A 228 -1.84 -11.96 11.32
N ASN A 229 -2.44 -10.88 10.81
CA ASN A 229 -3.62 -10.23 11.40
C ASN A 229 -4.88 -10.39 10.56
N TYR A 230 -4.76 -10.78 9.29
CA TYR A 230 -5.89 -11.21 8.47
C TYR A 230 -5.91 -12.73 8.33
N PHE A 231 -4.98 -13.30 7.55
CA PHE A 231 -5.05 -14.69 7.12
C PHE A 231 -4.97 -15.68 8.28
N ASP A 232 -3.99 -15.53 9.18
CA ASP A 232 -3.80 -16.42 10.33
C ASP A 232 -4.92 -16.29 11.39
N LYS A 233 -5.77 -15.27 11.27
CA LYS A 233 -6.94 -15.06 12.14
C LYS A 233 -8.24 -15.61 11.55
N LEU A 234 -8.25 -16.02 10.28
CA LEU A 234 -9.40 -16.70 9.69
C LEU A 234 -9.59 -18.07 10.36
N LYS A 235 -10.85 -18.46 10.60
CA LYS A 235 -11.15 -19.77 11.18
C LYS A 235 -11.07 -20.86 10.14
N ASN A 236 -11.55 -20.57 8.92
CA ASN A 236 -11.58 -21.49 7.80
C ASN A 236 -11.13 -20.76 6.52
N PRO A 237 -9.83 -20.44 6.37
CA PRO A 237 -9.32 -19.81 5.17
C PRO A 237 -9.65 -20.66 3.94
N ASN A 238 -10.28 -20.06 2.94
CA ASN A 238 -10.65 -20.74 1.70
C ASN A 238 -9.75 -20.31 0.54
N PHE A 239 -9.92 -20.93 -0.62
CA PHE A 239 -9.14 -20.65 -1.82
C PHE A 239 -8.96 -19.16 -2.12
N MET A 240 -10.02 -18.36 -1.99
CA MET A 240 -9.97 -16.92 -2.28
C MET A 240 -9.09 -16.15 -1.29
N ASP A 241 -8.97 -16.61 -0.05
CA ASP A 241 -8.09 -16.02 0.96
C ASP A 241 -6.62 -16.23 0.61
N TYR A 242 -6.25 -17.45 0.19
CA TYR A 242 -4.89 -17.73 -0.30
C TYR A 242 -4.59 -16.94 -1.58
N TYR A 243 -5.55 -16.90 -2.51
CA TYR A 243 -5.43 -16.19 -3.79
C TYR A 243 -5.15 -14.70 -3.57
N ILE A 244 -6.01 -14.00 -2.82
CA ILE A 244 -5.87 -12.56 -2.64
C ILE A 244 -4.65 -12.21 -1.79
N LEU A 245 -4.31 -13.05 -0.80
CA LEU A 245 -3.11 -12.86 0.00
C LEU A 245 -1.86 -12.90 -0.88
N LEU A 246 -1.69 -13.97 -1.68
CA LEU A 246 -0.53 -14.09 -2.56
C LEU A 246 -0.51 -12.97 -3.61
N ARG A 247 -1.68 -12.61 -4.15
CA ARG A 247 -1.82 -11.52 -5.12
C ARG A 247 -1.32 -10.20 -4.55
N LEU A 248 -1.75 -9.82 -3.35
CA LEU A 248 -1.34 -8.55 -2.74
C LEU A 248 0.12 -8.59 -2.26
N VAL A 249 0.57 -9.69 -1.66
CA VAL A 249 1.97 -9.87 -1.22
C VAL A 249 2.94 -9.71 -2.39
N THR A 250 2.64 -10.31 -3.55
CA THR A 250 3.52 -10.21 -4.74
C THR A 250 3.56 -8.81 -5.32
N LEU A 251 2.41 -8.12 -5.44
CA LEU A 251 2.35 -6.71 -5.88
C LEU A 251 3.22 -5.81 -4.98
N LYS A 252 3.05 -5.94 -3.66
CA LYS A 252 3.76 -5.11 -2.67
C LYS A 252 5.24 -5.40 -2.61
N THR A 253 5.61 -6.68 -2.63
CA THR A 253 7.02 -7.10 -2.58
C THR A 253 7.79 -6.54 -3.77
N ASP A 254 7.24 -6.67 -4.98
CA ASP A 254 7.86 -6.12 -6.18
C ASP A 254 8.06 -4.59 -6.06
N GLU A 255 7.05 -3.85 -5.60
CA GLU A 255 7.15 -2.40 -5.40
C GLU A 255 8.20 -2.01 -4.35
N ILE A 256 8.27 -2.73 -3.23
CA ILE A 256 9.26 -2.49 -2.16
C ILE A 256 10.67 -2.67 -2.72
N PHE A 257 10.92 -3.75 -3.46
CA PHE A 257 12.24 -4.06 -3.99
C PHE A 257 12.62 -3.13 -5.16
N ASP A 258 11.70 -2.82 -6.07
CA ASP A 258 11.91 -1.82 -7.11
C ASP A 258 12.24 -0.45 -6.53
N ASN A 259 11.55 -0.06 -5.43
CA ASN A 259 11.86 1.15 -4.69
C ASN A 259 13.30 1.13 -4.15
N LEU A 260 13.72 0.03 -3.52
CA LEU A 260 15.08 -0.10 -2.98
C LEU A 260 16.17 -0.11 -4.05
N TYR A 261 15.97 -0.82 -5.16
CA TYR A 261 16.91 -0.80 -6.29
C TYR A 261 17.05 0.61 -6.84
N ASN A 262 15.94 1.32 -6.98
CA ASN A 262 15.97 2.72 -7.42
C ASN A 262 16.68 3.63 -6.40
N LEU A 263 16.47 3.43 -5.09
CA LEU A 263 17.23 4.17 -4.06
C LEU A 263 18.73 3.87 -4.13
N ARG A 264 19.12 2.60 -4.33
CA ARG A 264 20.52 2.19 -4.53
C ARG A 264 21.15 2.91 -5.72
N ASP A 265 20.42 2.98 -6.83
CA ASP A 265 20.97 3.44 -8.10
C ASP A 265 20.99 4.98 -8.20
N TYR A 266 20.00 5.68 -7.64
CA TYR A 266 19.83 7.13 -7.76
C TYR A 266 20.15 7.94 -6.49
N CYS A 267 20.13 7.33 -5.31
CA CYS A 267 20.48 7.95 -4.03
C CYS A 267 21.73 7.29 -3.41
N LYS A 268 22.78 7.10 -4.23
CA LYS A 268 23.95 6.26 -3.92
C LYS A 268 24.60 6.53 -2.56
N GLU A 269 24.85 7.79 -2.23
CA GLU A 269 25.53 8.14 -0.97
C GLU A 269 24.65 7.85 0.25
N ASP A 270 23.37 8.24 0.21
CA ASP A 270 22.41 7.96 1.28
C ASP A 270 22.18 6.44 1.43
N PHE A 271 22.08 5.71 0.31
CA PHE A 271 21.96 4.25 0.32
C PHE A 271 23.22 3.59 0.87
N LYS A 272 24.42 4.05 0.50
CA LYS A 272 25.68 3.52 1.03
C LYS A 272 25.79 3.74 2.54
N HIS A 273 25.36 4.90 3.03
CA HIS A 273 25.32 5.19 4.46
C HIS A 273 24.30 4.32 5.20
N PHE A 274 23.09 4.16 4.64
CA PHE A 274 22.09 3.22 5.16
C PHE A 274 22.66 1.79 5.23
N ASN A 275 23.20 1.29 4.14
CA ASN A 275 23.72 -0.07 4.04
C ASN A 275 24.91 -0.30 5.00
N SER A 276 25.85 0.65 5.10
CA SER A 276 27.00 0.52 5.99
C SER A 276 26.60 0.55 7.47
N SER A 277 25.59 1.36 7.84
CA SER A 277 25.03 1.39 9.20
C SER A 277 24.42 0.05 9.64
N ARG A 278 24.12 -0.82 8.67
CA ARG A 278 23.56 -2.16 8.85
C ARG A 278 24.52 -3.27 8.43
N LEU A 279 25.83 -3.02 8.47
CA LEU A 279 26.87 -4.01 8.16
C LEU A 279 26.70 -4.65 6.77
N ASN A 280 26.26 -3.85 5.79
CA ASN A 280 25.99 -4.25 4.41
C ASN A 280 24.86 -5.27 4.21
N ARG A 281 24.05 -5.54 5.25
CA ARG A 281 22.96 -6.52 5.19
C ARG A 281 21.91 -6.20 4.13
N VAL A 282 21.62 -4.92 3.88
CA VAL A 282 20.61 -4.51 2.90
C VAL A 282 21.04 -4.90 1.49
N SER A 283 22.31 -4.68 1.13
CA SER A 283 22.84 -5.13 -0.16
C SER A 283 22.87 -6.64 -0.30
N SER A 284 23.23 -7.38 0.75
CA SER A 284 23.17 -8.84 0.74
C SER A 284 21.74 -9.37 0.56
N LEU A 285 20.77 -8.72 1.21
CA LEU A 285 19.35 -9.04 1.09
C LEU A 285 18.84 -8.78 -0.33
N LEU A 286 19.17 -7.62 -0.92
CA LEU A 286 18.84 -7.31 -2.32
C LEU A 286 19.41 -8.34 -3.30
N TYR A 287 20.69 -8.70 -3.13
CA TYR A 287 21.34 -9.69 -3.99
C TYR A 287 20.68 -11.07 -3.86
N ASN A 288 20.39 -11.52 -2.64
CA ASN A 288 19.73 -12.80 -2.43
C ASN A 288 18.31 -12.83 -3.01
N TYR A 289 17.55 -11.74 -2.88
CA TYR A 289 16.22 -11.63 -3.50
C TYR A 289 16.30 -11.69 -5.02
N GLU A 290 17.26 -11.00 -5.63
CA GLU A 290 17.51 -11.00 -7.07
C GLU A 290 17.75 -12.41 -7.62
N GLU A 291 18.54 -13.22 -6.91
CA GLU A 291 18.89 -14.59 -7.34
C GLU A 291 17.80 -15.63 -7.07
N THR A 292 16.87 -15.37 -6.13
CA THR A 292 15.96 -16.42 -5.65
C THR A 292 14.48 -16.19 -5.96
N LEU A 293 13.97 -14.97 -5.78
CA LEU A 293 12.52 -14.71 -5.82
C LEU A 293 12.13 -13.63 -6.84
N LYS A 294 13.05 -12.76 -7.26
CA LYS A 294 12.72 -11.61 -8.10
C LYS A 294 11.97 -12.00 -9.37
N GLU A 295 12.42 -13.01 -10.10
CA GLU A 295 11.76 -13.44 -11.34
C GLU A 295 10.32 -13.90 -11.08
N GLU A 296 10.13 -14.78 -10.10
CA GLU A 296 8.82 -15.34 -9.73
C GLU A 296 7.84 -14.25 -9.25
N ILE A 297 8.28 -13.38 -8.34
CA ILE A 297 7.48 -12.26 -7.83
C ILE A 297 7.13 -11.28 -8.96
N SER A 298 8.10 -10.90 -9.80
CA SER A 298 7.84 -9.99 -10.92
C SER A 298 6.91 -10.62 -11.96
N ASN A 299 7.01 -11.93 -12.21
CA ASN A 299 6.07 -12.64 -13.09
C ASN A 299 4.64 -12.56 -12.55
N MET A 300 4.43 -12.88 -11.28
CA MET A 300 3.12 -12.78 -10.62
C MET A 300 2.58 -11.35 -10.58
N ARG A 301 3.43 -10.37 -10.31
CA ARG A 301 3.07 -8.94 -10.37
C ARG A 301 2.62 -8.54 -11.76
N ASN A 302 3.35 -8.94 -12.80
CA ASN A 302 3.04 -8.56 -14.19
C ASN A 302 1.70 -9.11 -14.67
N MET A 303 1.22 -10.21 -14.09
CA MET A 303 -0.13 -10.73 -14.33
C MET A 303 -1.25 -9.84 -13.77
N ILE A 304 -0.94 -8.64 -13.23
CA ILE A 304 -1.94 -7.58 -13.07
C ILE A 304 -2.51 -7.16 -14.42
N HIS A 305 -1.68 -7.19 -15.47
CA HIS A 305 -2.09 -6.94 -16.84
C HIS A 305 -2.73 -8.19 -17.44
N TYR A 306 -4.05 -8.20 -17.55
CA TYR A 306 -4.81 -9.35 -18.05
C TYR A 306 -4.46 -9.66 -19.51
N ASN A 307 -3.95 -10.87 -19.77
CA ASN A 307 -3.71 -11.33 -21.13
C ASN A 307 -5.02 -11.84 -21.76
N VAL A 308 -5.70 -10.94 -22.47
CA VAL A 308 -7.01 -11.19 -23.11
C VAL A 308 -6.92 -11.97 -24.43
N ILE A 309 -5.72 -12.18 -24.98
CA ILE A 309 -5.51 -12.73 -26.34
C ILE A 309 -4.99 -14.18 -26.31
N THR A 310 -4.20 -14.54 -25.30
CA THR A 310 -3.66 -15.91 -25.15
C THR A 310 -4.77 -16.93 -24.97
N ASN A 311 -4.51 -18.21 -25.25
CA ASN A 311 -5.37 -19.33 -24.84
C ASN A 311 -4.79 -20.10 -23.66
N ASN A 312 -3.55 -19.81 -23.24
CA ASN A 312 -2.92 -20.44 -22.09
C ASN A 312 -3.48 -19.84 -20.79
N PRO A 313 -4.17 -20.63 -19.93
CA PRO A 313 -4.67 -20.12 -18.65
C PRO A 313 -3.57 -19.57 -17.74
N GLU A 314 -2.36 -20.13 -17.81
CA GLU A 314 -1.22 -19.81 -16.92
C GLU A 314 -0.59 -18.44 -17.20
N GLU A 315 -0.95 -17.79 -18.31
CA GLU A 315 -0.54 -16.41 -18.60
C GLU A 315 -1.39 -15.37 -17.87
N ASN A 316 -2.43 -15.81 -17.15
CA ASN A 316 -3.17 -14.97 -16.21
C ASN A 316 -3.09 -15.56 -14.80
N PHE A 317 -3.16 -14.69 -13.79
CA PHE A 317 -2.87 -15.06 -12.40
C PHE A 317 -3.75 -16.21 -11.86
N TRP A 318 -5.03 -16.29 -12.25
CA TRP A 318 -5.92 -17.38 -11.84
C TRP A 318 -5.44 -18.76 -12.31
N GLY A 319 -5.09 -18.89 -13.60
CA GLY A 319 -4.63 -20.17 -14.14
C GLY A 319 -3.26 -20.54 -13.57
N TYR A 320 -2.38 -19.55 -13.44
CA TYR A 320 -1.05 -19.73 -12.84
C TYR A 320 -1.14 -20.20 -11.38
N PHE A 321 -2.00 -19.57 -10.58
CA PHE A 321 -2.22 -19.93 -9.18
C PHE A 321 -2.78 -21.33 -9.00
N ASN A 322 -3.76 -21.74 -9.83
CA ASN A 322 -4.30 -23.10 -9.78
C ASN A 322 -3.24 -24.15 -10.07
N LYS A 323 -2.40 -23.93 -11.09
CA LYS A 323 -1.27 -24.81 -11.39
C LYS A 323 -0.34 -24.97 -10.20
N LEU A 324 0.04 -23.86 -9.55
CA LEU A 324 0.94 -23.90 -8.40
C LEU A 324 0.36 -24.70 -7.23
N ILE A 325 -0.93 -24.56 -6.96
CA ILE A 325 -1.62 -25.34 -5.93
C ILE A 325 -1.77 -26.81 -6.32
N GLU A 326 -2.01 -27.11 -7.59
CA GLU A 326 -2.05 -28.50 -8.09
C GLU A 326 -0.68 -29.20 -7.96
N GLU A 327 0.41 -28.46 -8.12
CA GLU A 327 1.78 -28.96 -7.95
C GLU A 327 2.18 -29.06 -6.46
N ASP A 328 1.82 -28.07 -5.65
CA ASP A 328 2.05 -28.03 -4.20
C ASP A 328 0.96 -27.21 -3.50
N GLU A 329 0.02 -27.87 -2.82
CA GLU A 329 -1.12 -27.22 -2.16
C GLU A 329 -0.70 -26.15 -1.13
N LEU A 330 0.50 -26.28 -0.56
CA LEU A 330 1.05 -25.34 0.43
C LEU A 330 1.90 -24.23 -0.20
N TYR A 331 2.08 -24.23 -1.52
CA TYR A 331 2.91 -23.27 -2.25
C TYR A 331 2.63 -21.82 -1.86
N PRO A 332 1.36 -21.33 -1.84
CA PRO A 332 1.10 -19.92 -1.55
C PRO A 332 1.67 -19.50 -0.20
N ILE A 333 1.45 -20.31 0.84
CA ILE A 333 1.91 -20.01 2.20
C ILE A 333 3.42 -20.14 2.32
N LYS A 334 4.03 -21.19 1.73
CA LYS A 334 5.49 -21.34 1.72
C LYS A 334 6.17 -20.12 1.10
N LEU A 335 5.67 -19.65 -0.04
CA LEU A 335 6.23 -18.47 -0.70
C LEU A 335 6.02 -17.20 0.14
N ILE A 336 4.83 -16.99 0.71
CA ILE A 336 4.56 -15.83 1.56
C ILE A 336 5.47 -15.82 2.80
N GLU A 337 5.62 -16.96 3.48
CA GLU A 337 6.52 -17.11 4.63
C GLU A 337 7.98 -16.85 4.21
N GLN A 338 8.41 -17.38 3.07
CA GLN A 338 9.73 -17.12 2.52
C GLN A 338 9.96 -15.62 2.27
N VAL A 339 9.00 -14.94 1.63
CA VAL A 339 9.03 -13.49 1.40
C VAL A 339 9.12 -12.72 2.71
N LEU A 340 8.29 -13.04 3.69
CA LEU A 340 8.24 -12.33 4.97
C LEU A 340 9.52 -12.55 5.79
N ASP A 341 9.87 -13.81 6.04
CA ASP A 341 10.92 -14.17 6.99
C ASP A 341 12.32 -13.89 6.45
N MET A 342 12.56 -14.19 5.17
CA MET A 342 13.89 -14.01 4.58
C MET A 342 14.14 -12.57 4.12
N TYR A 343 13.08 -11.82 3.79
CA TYR A 343 13.24 -10.52 3.13
C TYR A 343 12.56 -9.37 3.86
N LEU A 344 11.24 -9.37 3.98
CA LEU A 344 10.51 -8.17 4.39
C LEU A 344 10.70 -7.85 5.88
N ILE A 345 10.62 -8.82 6.78
CA ILE A 345 10.83 -8.61 8.22
C ILE A 345 12.27 -8.13 8.52
N PRO A 346 13.34 -8.79 8.01
CA PRO A 346 14.70 -8.29 8.17
C PRO A 346 14.88 -6.87 7.63
N LEU A 347 14.33 -6.59 6.44
CA LEU A 347 14.40 -5.27 5.82
C LEU A 347 13.70 -4.21 6.67
N LYS A 348 12.48 -4.46 7.15
CA LYS A 348 11.75 -3.54 8.04
C LYS A 348 12.59 -3.18 9.26
N LYS A 349 13.19 -4.17 9.93
CA LYS A 349 14.08 -3.93 11.09
C LYS A 349 15.27 -3.06 10.74
N ASP A 350 15.88 -3.28 9.57
CA ASP A 350 17.01 -2.48 9.10
C ASP A 350 16.61 -1.03 8.80
N ILE A 351 15.45 -0.81 8.15
CA ILE A 351 14.94 0.53 7.87
C ILE A 351 14.56 1.26 9.16
N ILE A 352 13.81 0.62 10.07
CA ILE A 352 13.39 1.21 11.35
C ILE A 352 14.62 1.67 12.14
N TYR A 353 15.62 0.80 12.27
CA TYR A 353 16.87 1.14 12.95
C TYR A 353 17.54 2.37 12.34
N TYR A 354 17.58 2.46 11.00
CA TYR A 354 18.20 3.56 10.29
C TYR A 354 17.46 4.89 10.50
N LEU A 355 16.13 4.87 10.49
CA LEU A 355 15.30 6.06 10.64
C LEU A 355 15.21 6.53 12.10
N GLY A 356 15.21 5.61 13.07
CA GLY A 356 15.20 5.94 14.50
C GLY A 356 13.98 6.74 14.95
N ILE A 357 12.81 6.54 14.32
CA ILE A 357 11.58 7.30 14.57
C ILE A 357 11.15 7.25 16.03
N GLU A 358 11.33 6.11 16.68
CA GLU A 358 11.02 5.88 18.09
C GLU A 358 11.80 6.82 19.02
N LYS A 359 13.02 7.22 18.64
CA LYS A 359 13.91 8.11 19.42
C LYS A 359 13.63 9.60 19.21
N ILE A 360 12.85 9.98 18.19
CA ILE A 360 12.56 11.39 17.90
C ILE A 360 11.57 11.94 18.93
N ASN A 361 11.91 13.02 19.63
CA ASN A 361 10.99 13.61 20.61
C ASN A 361 9.88 14.41 19.92
N SER A 362 8.65 14.21 20.38
CA SER A 362 7.49 15.03 20.03
C SER A 362 7.53 16.36 20.78
N LEU A 363 7.03 17.44 20.17
CA LEU A 363 6.71 18.65 20.93
C LEU A 363 5.55 18.36 21.88
N SER A 364 5.70 18.76 23.14
CA SER A 364 4.62 18.65 24.14
C SER A 364 3.45 19.59 23.81
N ASP A 365 2.27 19.28 24.31
CA ASP A 365 1.07 20.13 24.13
C ASP A 365 1.30 21.56 24.61
N TRP A 366 2.03 21.74 25.73
CA TRP A 366 2.37 23.06 26.25
C TRP A 366 3.28 23.86 25.31
N GLU A 367 4.26 23.20 24.69
CA GLU A 367 5.12 23.83 23.69
C GLU A 367 4.30 24.25 22.47
N GLN A 368 3.42 23.37 21.99
CA GLN A 368 2.54 23.65 20.86
C GLN A 368 1.58 24.81 21.15
N ILE A 369 0.96 24.85 22.33
CA ILE A 369 0.10 25.96 22.77
C ILE A 369 0.88 27.27 22.81
N LYS A 370 2.09 27.26 23.40
CA LYS A 370 2.94 28.45 23.49
C LYS A 370 3.35 28.99 22.12
N ILE A 371 3.63 28.11 21.16
CA ILE A 371 3.94 28.48 19.79
C ILE A 371 2.73 29.12 19.12
N ARG A 372 1.54 28.50 19.21
CA ARG A 372 0.30 29.04 18.64
C ARG A 372 -0.05 30.41 19.20
N LEU A 373 0.03 30.59 20.53
CA LEU A 373 -0.21 31.89 21.16
C LEU A 373 0.76 32.96 20.64
N LYS A 374 2.05 32.65 20.52
CA LYS A 374 3.04 33.59 19.99
C LYS A 374 2.76 34.01 18.54
N GLU A 375 2.19 33.12 17.72
CA GLU A 375 1.82 33.44 16.34
C GLU A 375 0.58 34.34 16.29
N ILE A 376 -0.40 34.13 17.18
CA ILE A 376 -1.57 35.01 17.31
C ILE A 376 -1.15 36.43 17.74
N PHE A 377 -0.24 36.58 18.69
CA PHE A 377 0.20 37.88 19.20
C PHE A 377 1.29 38.58 18.36
N LYS A 378 1.75 37.96 17.27
CA LYS A 378 2.68 38.58 16.30
C LYS A 378 1.95 39.29 15.16
N HIS A 379 0.64 39.10 15.05
CA HIS A 379 -0.28 39.85 14.20
C HIS A 379 -1.16 40.73 15.10
#